data_AF-A0A0L0N9L7-F1
#
_entry.id   AF-A0A0L0N9L7-F1
#
_cell.length_a   1.000
_cell.length_b   1.000
_cell.length_c   1.000
_cell.angle_alpha   90.00
_cell.angle_beta   90.00
_cell.angle_gamma   90.00
#
_symmetry.space_group_name_H-M   'P 1'
#
loop_
_entity.id
_entity.type
_entity.pdbx_description
1 polymer ?
#
loop_
_entity_poly.entity_id
_entity_poly.type
_entity_poly.pdbx_seq_one_letter_code
_entity_poly.pdbx_strand_id
1 'polypeptide(L)'
;MALARRSGPSVDTLVTAHGILMTLVFVVGYPIGAIISRIFNRWFIHASWQMLVYCGMWAGFGVGIVVSRRFELFFTTPHTRLGVFVVPLMGIQPILGFLHHMYYVKNRRRGILGYIHIWYGRSLIIIGVVNGGLGLKYARDLGLVRRSESRRFIAGYIVLAAIVAAAYLGTIALGYARTRRRDSRANVSREL
;
A
#
# COMPACT_ATOMS: atom_id res chain seq x y z
N MET A 1 45.67 16.39 4.67
CA MET A 1 44.47 16.02 5.47
C MET A 1 43.32 15.76 4.51
N ALA A 2 43.20 14.52 4.02
CA ALA A 2 42.19 14.13 3.05
C ALA A 2 40.83 14.06 3.74
N LEU A 3 39.87 14.87 3.28
CA LEU A 3 38.48 14.80 3.72
C LEU A 3 37.97 13.39 3.46
N ALA A 4 37.72 12.64 4.54
CA ALA A 4 37.08 11.34 4.49
C ALA A 4 35.78 11.50 3.69
N ARG A 5 35.77 11.00 2.45
CA ARG A 5 34.59 10.86 1.62
C ARG A 5 33.56 10.16 2.50
N ARG A 6 32.48 10.85 2.90
CA ARG A 6 31.43 10.25 3.72
C ARG A 6 30.98 8.98 3.01
N SER A 7 31.37 7.82 3.54
CA SER A 7 31.16 6.50 2.97
C SER A 7 29.71 6.07 3.18
N GLY A 8 28.79 6.76 2.50
CA GLY A 8 27.36 6.49 2.50
C GLY A 8 26.82 6.35 1.09
N PRO A 9 25.68 5.64 0.90
CA PRO A 9 25.01 5.57 -0.40
C PRO A 9 24.68 6.97 -0.92
N SER A 10 24.75 7.15 -2.23
CA SER A 10 24.42 8.41 -2.88
C SER A 10 22.94 8.79 -2.69
N VAL A 11 22.63 10.07 -2.85
CA VAL A 11 21.26 10.61 -2.78
C VAL A 11 20.33 9.86 -3.71
N ASP A 12 20.77 9.74 -4.96
CA ASP A 12 20.05 9.08 -6.04
C ASP A 12 19.76 7.61 -5.69
N THR A 13 20.75 6.91 -5.12
CA THR A 13 20.58 5.53 -4.66
C THR A 13 19.53 5.42 -3.55
N LEU A 14 19.55 6.29 -2.53
CA LEU A 14 18.60 6.22 -1.42
C LEU A 14 17.18 6.61 -1.86
N VAL A 15 17.04 7.65 -2.69
CA VAL A 15 15.76 8.10 -3.24
C VAL A 15 15.16 7.02 -4.14
N THR A 16 15.97 6.41 -5.00
CA THR A 16 15.53 5.33 -5.89
C THR A 16 15.14 4.08 -5.08
N ALA A 17 15.93 3.67 -4.10
CA ALA A 17 15.62 2.54 -3.23
C ALA A 17 14.30 2.77 -2.45
N HIS A 18 14.12 3.95 -1.86
CA HIS A 18 12.87 4.34 -1.20
C HIS A 18 11.69 4.28 -2.17
N GLY A 19 11.82 4.90 -3.36
CA GLY A 19 10.75 4.96 -4.35
C GLY A 19 10.33 3.57 -4.85
N ILE A 20 11.29 2.70 -5.18
CA ILE A 20 11.01 1.32 -5.61
C ILE A 20 10.33 0.54 -4.49
N LEU A 21 10.91 0.55 -3.28
CA LEU A 21 10.36 -0.20 -2.15
C LEU A 21 8.96 0.25 -1.79
N MET A 22 8.71 1.56 -1.70
CA MET A 22 7.39 2.09 -1.36
C MET A 22 6.36 1.86 -2.48
N THR A 23 6.78 1.84 -3.74
CA THR A 23 5.93 1.42 -4.86
C THR A 23 5.53 -0.04 -4.72
N LEU A 24 6.48 -0.93 -4.46
CA LEU A 24 6.20 -2.35 -4.22
C LEU A 24 5.29 -2.56 -3.01
N VAL A 25 5.43 -1.76 -1.95
CA VAL A 25 4.58 -1.85 -0.75
C VAL A 25 3.15 -1.38 -1.02
N PHE A 26 2.97 -0.14 -1.48
CA PHE A 26 1.65 0.50 -1.57
C PHE A 26 0.88 0.20 -2.85
N VAL A 27 1.58 0.09 -3.98
CA VAL A 27 0.94 -0.15 -5.27
C VAL A 27 0.70 -1.64 -5.51
N VAL A 28 1.57 -2.50 -4.99
CA VAL A 28 1.53 -3.95 -5.28
C VAL A 28 1.17 -4.76 -4.04
N GLY A 29 2.01 -4.69 -3.00
CA GLY A 29 1.98 -5.56 -1.83
C GLY A 29 0.65 -5.51 -1.08
N TYR A 30 0.23 -4.33 -0.62
CA TYR A 30 -1.02 -4.16 0.12
C TYR A 30 -2.27 -4.54 -0.72
N PRO A 31 -2.41 -4.10 -2.00
CA PRO A 31 -3.49 -4.56 -2.86
C PRO A 31 -3.51 -6.08 -3.09
N ILE A 32 -2.36 -6.72 -3.34
CA ILE A 32 -2.28 -8.17 -3.49
C ILE A 32 -2.74 -8.87 -2.22
N GLY A 33 -2.30 -8.42 -1.04
CA GLY A 33 -2.75 -8.97 0.23
C GLY A 33 -4.27 -8.91 0.39
N ALA A 34 -4.88 -7.80 -0.05
CA ALA A 34 -6.33 -7.62 -0.03
C ALA A 34 -7.07 -8.45 -1.10
N ILE A 35 -6.41 -8.82 -2.21
CA ILE A 35 -6.95 -9.75 -3.22
C ILE A 35 -6.89 -11.20 -2.71
N ILE A 36 -5.75 -11.61 -2.16
CA ILE A 36 -5.52 -12.95 -1.60
C ILE A 36 -6.59 -13.31 -0.56
N SER A 37 -6.94 -12.37 0.32
CA SER A 37 -7.97 -12.62 1.35
C SER A 37 -9.35 -12.94 0.76
N ARG A 38 -9.68 -12.40 -0.42
CA ARG A 38 -10.95 -12.69 -1.12
C ARG A 38 -10.92 -14.04 -1.83
N ILE A 39 -9.76 -14.45 -2.36
CA ILE A 39 -9.64 -15.67 -3.17
C ILE A 39 -9.52 -16.91 -2.27
N PHE A 40 -8.59 -16.88 -1.31
CA PHE A 40 -8.25 -18.07 -0.53
C PHE A 40 -9.08 -18.21 0.76
N ASN A 41 -9.72 -17.14 1.24
CA ASN A 41 -10.48 -17.11 2.49
C ASN A 41 -9.72 -17.70 3.70
N ARG A 42 -8.39 -17.64 3.68
CA ARG A 42 -7.50 -18.09 4.77
C ARG A 42 -6.88 -16.86 5.44
N TRP A 43 -7.28 -16.59 6.68
CA TRP A 43 -6.86 -15.39 7.42
C TRP A 43 -5.33 -15.33 7.63
N PHE A 44 -4.69 -16.48 7.87
CA PHE A 44 -3.25 -16.53 8.13
C PHE A 44 -2.43 -16.17 6.89
N ILE A 45 -2.83 -16.61 5.69
CA ILE A 45 -2.15 -16.24 4.43
C ILE A 45 -2.19 -14.73 4.23
N HIS A 46 -3.37 -14.13 4.45
CA HIS A 46 -3.52 -12.68 4.40
C HIS A 46 -2.65 -11.99 5.44
N ALA A 47 -2.73 -12.41 6.71
CA ALA A 47 -1.98 -11.79 7.80
C ALA A 47 -0.46 -11.89 7.58
N SER A 48 0.06 -13.06 7.22
CA SER A 48 1.49 -13.26 6.96
C SER A 48 1.98 -12.40 5.80
N TRP A 49 1.25 -12.36 4.70
CA TRP A 49 1.60 -11.49 3.57
C TRP A 49 1.57 -10.01 3.96
N GLN A 50 0.52 -9.57 4.66
CA GLN A 50 0.42 -8.18 5.11
C GLN A 50 1.53 -7.82 6.08
N MET A 51 1.97 -8.76 6.93
CA MET A 51 3.08 -8.49 7.84
C MET A 51 4.42 -8.36 7.12
N LEU A 52 4.66 -9.15 6.08
CA LEU A 52 5.83 -8.99 5.23
C LEU A 52 5.86 -7.58 4.59
N VAL A 53 4.74 -7.18 3.98
CA VAL A 53 4.59 -5.87 3.35
C VAL A 53 4.71 -4.74 4.38
N TYR A 54 4.16 -4.94 5.57
CA TYR A 54 4.25 -3.99 6.69
C TYR A 54 5.69 -3.76 7.15
N CYS A 55 6.51 -4.80 7.25
CA CYS A 55 7.94 -4.64 7.53
C CYS A 55 8.64 -3.85 6.42
N GLY A 56 8.32 -4.14 5.15
CA GLY A 56 8.81 -3.39 4.00
C GLY A 56 8.42 -1.91 4.03
N MET A 57 7.19 -1.60 4.47
CA MET A 57 6.71 -0.23 4.65
C MET A 57 7.58 0.54 5.65
N TRP A 58 7.85 -0.04 6.83
CA TRP A 58 8.68 0.61 7.84
C TRP A 58 10.13 0.78 7.40
N ALA A 59 10.68 -0.22 6.70
CA ALA A 59 12.01 -0.11 6.09
C ALA A 59 12.04 1.05 5.05
N GLY A 60 11.07 1.11 4.15
CA GLY A 60 10.94 2.19 3.17
C GLY A 60 10.76 3.55 3.82
N PHE A 61 9.92 3.65 4.85
CA PHE A 61 9.74 4.88 5.62
C PHE A 61 11.03 5.32 6.31
N GLY A 62 11.78 4.39 6.91
CA GLY A 62 13.09 4.67 7.50
C GLY A 62 14.08 5.27 6.50
N VAL A 63 14.17 4.68 5.29
CA VAL A 63 14.99 5.27 4.20
C VAL A 63 14.49 6.67 3.83
N GLY A 64 13.17 6.87 3.76
CA GLY A 64 12.57 8.18 3.47
C GLY A 64 12.89 9.24 4.53
N ILE A 65 12.94 8.87 5.81
CA ILE A 65 13.37 9.76 6.91
C ILE A 65 14.85 10.11 6.76
N VAL A 66 15.70 9.15 6.43
CA VAL A 66 17.14 9.39 6.20
C VAL A 66 17.35 10.37 5.04
N VAL A 67 16.66 10.16 3.91
CA VAL A 67 16.68 11.08 2.77
C VAL A 67 16.19 12.46 3.21
N SER A 68 15.04 12.52 3.88
CA SER A 68 14.43 13.80 4.28
C SER A 68 15.30 14.62 5.22
N ARG A 69 16.05 13.97 6.13
CA ARG A 69 16.99 14.66 7.02
C ARG A 69 18.27 15.10 6.32
N ARG A 70 18.79 14.31 5.38
CA ARG A 70 20.05 14.63 4.67
C ARG A 70 19.91 15.79 3.69
N PHE A 71 18.71 16.00 3.15
CA PHE A 71 18.44 17.02 2.13
C PHE A 71 17.45 18.08 2.60
N GLU A 72 17.19 18.16 3.91
CA GLU A 72 16.28 19.13 4.52
C GLU A 72 14.86 19.12 3.90
N LEU A 73 14.44 17.97 3.37
CA LEU A 73 13.13 17.81 2.75
C LEU A 73 12.04 17.47 3.77
N PHE A 74 12.40 17.23 5.03
CA PHE A 74 11.43 16.84 6.05
C PHE A 74 10.31 17.88 6.19
N PHE A 75 9.08 17.45 5.95
CA PHE A 75 7.88 18.27 6.06
C PHE A 75 7.80 19.48 5.08
N THR A 76 8.70 19.55 4.10
CA THR A 76 8.73 20.65 3.10
C THR A 76 7.73 20.45 1.97
N THR A 77 7.48 19.19 1.60
CA THR A 77 6.59 18.84 0.48
C THR A 77 5.33 18.13 0.97
N PRO A 78 4.20 18.25 0.26
CA PRO A 78 3.01 17.42 0.47
C PRO A 78 3.31 15.92 0.59
N HIS A 79 4.27 15.41 -0.19
CA HIS A 79 4.69 14.01 -0.12
C HIS A 79 5.23 13.64 1.26
N THR A 80 6.17 14.42 1.78
CA THR A 80 6.78 14.14 3.09
C THR A 80 5.79 14.33 4.24
N ARG A 81 4.89 15.33 4.16
CA ARG A 81 3.82 15.53 5.14
C ARG A 81 2.84 14.36 5.16
N LEU A 82 2.30 13.99 4.00
CA LEU A 82 1.37 12.87 3.88
C LEU A 82 2.01 11.55 4.29
N GLY A 83 3.25 11.29 3.88
CA GLY A 83 3.98 10.07 4.27
C GLY A 83 4.11 9.90 5.78
N VAL A 84 4.44 10.98 6.50
CA VAL A 84 4.57 10.97 7.97
C VAL A 84 3.24 10.68 8.68
N PHE A 85 2.10 10.99 8.07
CA PHE A 85 0.79 10.62 8.65
C PHE A 85 0.29 9.24 8.18
N VAL A 86 0.39 8.95 6.88
CA VAL A 86 -0.15 7.72 6.28
C VAL A 86 0.56 6.47 6.82
N VAL A 87 1.88 6.51 7.00
CA VAL A 87 2.63 5.33 7.47
C VAL A 87 2.26 4.95 8.91
N PRO A 88 2.26 5.85 9.91
CA PRO A 88 1.79 5.52 11.25
C PRO A 88 0.31 5.12 11.30
N LEU A 89 -0.55 5.75 10.49
CA LEU A 89 -1.96 5.35 10.37
C LEU A 89 -2.08 3.92 9.82
N MET A 90 -1.29 3.56 8.80
CA MET A 90 -1.18 2.18 8.33
C MET A 90 -0.61 1.24 9.42
N GLY A 91 0.23 1.78 10.31
CA GLY A 91 0.67 1.16 11.57
C GLY A 91 -0.45 0.57 12.44
N ILE A 92 -1.64 1.16 12.40
CA ILE A 92 -2.80 0.76 13.21
C ILE A 92 -3.54 -0.45 12.59
N GLN A 93 -3.35 -0.72 11.29
CA GLN A 93 -4.07 -1.77 10.56
C GLN A 93 -3.92 -3.18 11.15
N PRO A 94 -2.71 -3.65 11.55
CA PRO A 94 -2.57 -4.98 12.15
C PRO A 94 -3.38 -5.13 13.44
N ILE A 95 -3.45 -4.07 14.26
CA ILE A 95 -4.23 -4.06 15.50
C ILE A 95 -5.72 -4.20 15.17
N LEU A 96 -6.25 -3.38 14.26
CA LEU A 96 -7.65 -3.46 13.83
C LEU A 96 -7.97 -4.82 13.18
N GLY A 97 -7.05 -5.36 12.38
CA GLY A 97 -7.16 -6.67 11.75
C GLY A 97 -7.25 -7.80 12.78
N PHE A 98 -6.39 -7.77 13.79
CA PHE A 98 -6.38 -8.73 14.90
C PHE A 98 -7.67 -8.65 15.71
N LEU A 99 -8.09 -7.46 16.15
CA LEU A 99 -9.32 -7.27 16.93
C LEU A 99 -10.57 -7.72 16.16
N HIS A 100 -10.66 -7.39 14.86
CA HIS A 100 -11.74 -7.88 14.02
C HIS A 100 -11.68 -9.42 13.86
N HIS A 101 -10.50 -10.01 13.72
CA HIS A 101 -10.37 -11.47 13.59
C HIS A 101 -10.83 -12.18 14.86
N MET A 102 -10.41 -11.72 16.05
CA MET A 102 -10.89 -12.26 17.33
C MET A 102 -12.42 -12.18 17.43
N TYR A 103 -12.99 -11.03 17.07
CA TYR A 103 -14.44 -10.87 17.04
C TYR A 103 -15.11 -11.86 16.08
N TYR A 104 -14.55 -12.04 14.88
CA TYR A 104 -15.08 -12.95 13.87
C TYR A 104 -15.03 -14.41 14.31
N VAL A 105 -13.93 -14.85 14.95
CA VAL A 105 -13.80 -16.22 15.49
C VAL A 105 -14.86 -16.48 16.57
N LYS A 106 -15.10 -15.50 17.46
CA LYS A 106 -16.10 -15.61 18.53
C LYS A 106 -17.53 -15.59 18.02
N ASN A 107 -17.86 -14.70 17.09
CA ASN A 107 -19.26 -14.42 16.72
C ASN A 107 -19.68 -15.02 15.37
N ARG A 108 -18.74 -15.59 14.59
CA ARG A 108 -18.93 -16.10 13.22
C ARG A 108 -19.56 -15.11 12.24
N ARG A 109 -19.55 -13.82 12.58
CA ARG A 109 -20.06 -12.71 11.78
C ARG A 109 -19.13 -11.52 11.85
N ARG A 110 -19.19 -10.67 10.83
CA ARG A 110 -18.42 -9.43 10.78
C ARG A 110 -19.00 -8.41 11.75
N GLY A 111 -18.16 -7.90 12.64
CA GLY A 111 -18.49 -6.79 13.54
C GLY A 111 -18.17 -5.43 12.94
N ILE A 112 -18.50 -4.35 13.67
CA ILE A 112 -18.21 -2.95 13.29
C ILE A 112 -16.72 -2.74 13.00
N LEU A 113 -15.84 -3.30 13.84
CA LEU A 113 -14.39 -3.23 13.64
C LEU A 113 -13.92 -3.83 12.30
N GLY A 114 -14.64 -4.81 11.77
CA GLY A 114 -14.35 -5.37 10.45
C GLY A 114 -14.64 -4.40 9.31
N TYR A 115 -15.74 -3.66 9.41
CA TYR A 115 -16.06 -2.61 8.43
C TYR A 115 -15.07 -1.45 8.51
N ILE A 116 -14.72 -1.03 9.73
CA ILE A 116 -13.69 -0.01 9.97
C ILE A 116 -12.36 -0.46 9.35
N HIS A 117 -11.87 -1.67 9.69
CA HIS A 117 -10.62 -2.21 9.16
C HIS A 117 -10.57 -2.19 7.62
N ILE A 118 -11.64 -2.64 6.96
CA ILE A 118 -11.72 -2.71 5.49
C ILE A 118 -11.70 -1.31 4.86
N TRP A 119 -12.57 -0.40 5.30
CA TRP A 119 -12.69 0.91 4.67
C TRP A 119 -11.51 1.82 5.01
N TYR A 120 -11.06 1.79 6.27
CA TYR A 120 -9.85 2.47 6.69
C TYR A 120 -8.64 2.01 5.87
N GLY A 121 -8.51 0.70 5.63
CA GLY A 121 -7.38 0.15 4.85
C GLY A 121 -7.43 0.58 3.39
N ARG A 122 -8.61 0.53 2.76
CA ARG A 122 -8.78 0.99 1.37
C ARG A 122 -8.43 2.46 1.21
N SER A 123 -8.92 3.30 2.11
CA SER A 123 -8.63 4.73 2.07
C SER A 123 -7.14 5.01 2.21
N LEU A 124 -6.45 4.35 3.16
CA LEU A 124 -5.01 4.52 3.34
C LEU A 124 -4.18 4.00 2.16
N ILE A 125 -4.58 2.90 1.51
CA ILE A 125 -3.92 2.42 0.28
C ILE A 125 -4.04 3.47 -0.81
N ILE A 126 -5.25 4.02 -1.05
CA ILE A 126 -5.47 5.05 -2.07
C ILE A 126 -4.62 6.29 -1.78
N ILE A 127 -4.65 6.79 -0.55
CA ILE A 127 -3.83 7.94 -0.14
C ILE A 127 -2.34 7.63 -0.30
N GLY A 128 -1.90 6.41 0.03
CA GLY A 128 -0.52 5.96 -0.15
C GLY A 128 -0.07 5.90 -1.60
N VAL A 129 -0.93 5.47 -2.52
CA VAL A 129 -0.67 5.52 -3.98
C VAL A 129 -0.56 6.97 -4.45
N VAL A 130 -1.49 7.85 -4.06
CA VAL A 130 -1.38 9.28 -4.37
C VAL A 130 -0.07 9.87 -3.83
N ASN A 131 0.29 9.50 -2.59
CA ASN A 131 1.54 9.93 -1.97
C ASN A 131 2.77 9.44 -2.74
N GLY A 132 2.77 8.20 -3.24
CA GLY A 132 3.86 7.67 -4.08
C GLY A 132 4.02 8.45 -5.38
N GLY A 133 2.91 8.79 -6.05
CA GLY A 133 2.91 9.66 -7.22
C GLY A 133 3.48 11.06 -6.95
N LEU A 134 3.12 11.65 -5.80
CA LEU A 134 3.72 12.92 -5.36
C LEU A 134 5.22 12.79 -5.11
N GLY A 135 5.69 11.68 -4.53
CA GLY A 135 7.11 11.40 -4.32
C GLY A 135 7.89 11.40 -5.63
N LEU A 136 7.37 10.73 -6.67
CA LEU A 136 7.98 10.72 -8.00
C LEU A 136 7.99 12.10 -8.65
N LYS A 137 6.92 12.89 -8.49
CA LYS A 137 6.87 14.28 -8.95
C LYS A 137 7.97 15.12 -8.30
N TYR A 138 8.08 15.10 -6.97
CA TYR A 138 9.09 15.91 -6.27
C TYR A 138 10.52 15.42 -6.52
N ALA A 139 10.75 14.11 -6.65
CA ALA A 139 12.06 13.58 -7.03
C ALA A 139 12.53 14.11 -8.39
N ARG A 140 11.59 14.28 -9.34
CA ARG A 140 11.86 14.91 -10.64
C ARG A 140 12.11 16.41 -10.52
N ASP A 141 11.18 17.12 -9.88
CA ASP A 141 11.15 18.58 -9.88
C ASP A 141 12.34 19.16 -9.08
N LEU A 142 12.80 18.46 -8.05
CA LEU A 142 13.98 18.81 -7.24
C LEU A 142 15.29 18.25 -7.80
N GLY A 143 15.27 17.53 -8.93
CA GLY A 143 16.47 16.96 -9.55
C GLY A 143 17.18 15.90 -8.71
N LEU A 144 16.46 15.16 -7.85
CA LEU A 144 17.03 14.14 -6.97
C LEU A 144 17.45 12.86 -7.73
N VAL A 145 16.90 12.67 -8.93
CA VAL A 145 17.16 11.54 -9.83
C VAL A 145 17.30 12.09 -11.25
N ARG A 146 18.08 11.43 -12.12
CA ARG A 146 18.27 11.86 -13.51
C ARG A 146 16.93 11.97 -14.25
N ARG A 147 16.79 13.00 -15.09
CA ARG A 147 15.52 13.30 -15.79
C ARG A 147 15.00 12.14 -16.65
N SER A 148 15.90 11.43 -17.34
CA SER A 148 15.55 10.25 -18.16
C SER A 148 15.06 9.08 -17.32
N GLU A 149 15.68 8.84 -16.17
CA GLU A 149 15.29 7.78 -15.23
C GLU A 149 13.97 8.11 -14.54
N SER A 150 13.78 9.36 -14.11
CA SER A 150 12.52 9.83 -13.53
C SER A 150 11.32 9.60 -14.47
N ARG A 151 11.46 9.89 -15.77
CA ARG A 151 10.39 9.63 -16.76
C ARG A 151 10.04 8.13 -16.83
N ARG A 152 11.05 7.25 -16.84
CA ARG A 152 10.86 5.80 -16.87
C ARG A 152 10.17 5.31 -15.59
N PHE A 153 10.58 5.80 -14.43
CA PHE A 153 9.95 5.46 -13.14
C PHE A 153 8.49 5.92 -13.08
N ILE A 154 8.19 7.14 -13.50
CA ILE A 154 6.81 7.66 -13.54
C ILE A 154 5.94 6.82 -14.46
N ALA A 155 6.42 6.51 -15.68
CA ALA A 155 5.67 5.66 -16.62
C ALA A 155 5.41 4.26 -16.04
N GLY A 156 6.45 3.62 -15.50
CA GLY A 156 6.33 2.31 -14.87
C GLY A 156 5.36 2.32 -13.68
N TYR A 157 5.41 3.36 -12.84
CA TYR A 157 4.52 3.54 -11.71
C TYR A 157 3.05 3.62 -12.14
N ILE A 158 2.73 4.44 -13.15
CA ILE A 158 1.36 4.62 -13.64
C ILE A 158 0.83 3.31 -14.23
N VAL A 159 1.61 2.65 -15.08
CA VAL A 159 1.22 1.36 -15.69
C VAL A 159 0.96 0.32 -14.61
N LEU A 160 1.87 0.19 -13.65
CA LEU A 160 1.74 -0.77 -12.56
C LEU A 160 0.51 -0.47 -11.68
N ALA A 161 0.31 0.80 -11.32
CA ALA A 161 -0.85 1.23 -10.55
C ALA A 161 -2.17 0.94 -11.28
N ALA A 162 -2.23 1.19 -12.59
CA ALA A 162 -3.41 0.91 -13.40
C ALA A 162 -3.72 -0.60 -13.46
N ILE A 163 -2.71 -1.44 -13.70
CA ILE A 163 -2.87 -2.90 -13.75
C ILE A 163 -3.36 -3.44 -12.39
N VAL A 164 -2.72 -3.04 -11.29
CA VAL A 164 -3.09 -3.53 -9.97
C VAL A 164 -4.47 -3.02 -9.54
N ALA A 165 -4.80 -1.77 -9.85
CA ALA A 165 -6.14 -1.22 -9.62
C ALA A 165 -7.21 -1.99 -10.40
N ALA A 166 -6.97 -2.28 -11.69
CA ALA A 166 -7.88 -3.06 -12.52
C ALA A 166 -8.07 -4.48 -11.97
N ALA A 167 -6.99 -5.16 -11.57
CA ALA A 167 -7.06 -6.48 -10.95
C ALA A 167 -7.85 -6.45 -9.63
N TYR A 168 -7.60 -5.45 -8.78
CA TYR A 168 -8.32 -5.28 -7.52
C TYR A 168 -9.82 -5.07 -7.73
N LEU A 169 -10.19 -4.16 -8.64
CA LEU A 169 -11.59 -3.89 -8.99
C LEU A 169 -12.26 -5.11 -9.63
N GLY A 170 -11.54 -5.84 -10.48
CA GLY A 170 -12.00 -7.11 -11.05
C GLY A 170 -12.39 -8.12 -9.98
N THR A 171 -11.59 -8.24 -8.90
CA THR A 171 -11.92 -9.15 -7.79
C THR A 171 -13.18 -8.74 -7.04
N ILE A 172 -13.46 -7.44 -6.94
CA ILE A 172 -14.69 -6.92 -6.33
C ILE A 172 -15.89 -7.23 -7.24
N ALA A 173 -15.77 -6.94 -8.53
CA ALA A 173 -16.82 -7.18 -9.52
C ALA A 173 -17.19 -8.67 -9.60
N LEU A 174 -16.20 -9.57 -9.64
CA LEU A 174 -16.42 -11.01 -9.63
C LEU A 174 -17.10 -11.49 -8.33
N GLY A 175 -16.72 -10.91 -7.19
CA GLY A 175 -17.38 -11.19 -5.91
C GLY A 175 -18.86 -10.82 -5.93
N TYR A 176 -19.20 -9.64 -6.44
CA TYR A 176 -20.59 -9.18 -6.56
C TYR A 176 -21.40 -10.04 -7.53
N ALA A 177 -20.84 -10.37 -8.71
CA ALA A 177 -21.50 -11.20 -9.71
C ALA A 177 -21.82 -12.62 -9.19
N ARG A 178 -20.92 -13.22 -8.39
CA ARG A 178 -21.12 -14.54 -7.77
C ARG A 178 -22.26 -14.53 -6.75
N THR A 179 -22.34 -13.50 -5.90
CA THR A 179 -23.42 -13.37 -4.91
C THR A 179 -24.77 -13.23 -5.61
N ARG A 180 -24.87 -12.33 -6.61
CA ARG A 180 -26.11 -12.12 -7.36
C ARG A 180 -26.63 -13.39 -8.04
N ARG A 181 -25.73 -14.18 -8.65
CA ARG A 181 -26.09 -15.47 -9.27
C ARG A 181 -26.59 -16.49 -8.25
N ARG A 182 -26.05 -16.49 -7.03
CA ARG A 182 -26.48 -17.39 -5.95
C ARG A 182 -27.89 -17.03 -5.46
N ASP A 183 -28.17 -15.74 -5.28
CA ASP A 183 -29.47 -15.26 -4.83
C ASP A 183 -30.56 -15.57 -5.88
N SER A 184 -30.28 -15.36 -7.17
CA SER A 184 -31.21 -15.72 -8.25
C SER A 184 -31.54 -17.21 -8.26
N ARG A 185 -30.54 -18.10 -8.06
CA ARG A 185 -30.77 -19.55 -7.98
C ARG A 185 -31.60 -19.94 -6.76
N ALA A 186 -31.37 -19.31 -5.61
CA ALA A 186 -32.09 -19.58 -4.38
C ALA A 186 -33.57 -19.16 -4.46
N ASN A 187 -33.88 -18.09 -5.19
CA ASN A 187 -35.26 -17.66 -5.42
C ASN A 187 -36.02 -18.65 -6.31
N VAL A 188 -35.41 -19.10 -7.42
CA VAL A 188 -36.03 -20.11 -8.31
C VAL A 188 -36.35 -21.40 -7.56
N SER A 189 -35.46 -21.87 -6.67
CA SER A 189 -35.70 -23.08 -5.87
C SER A 189 -36.80 -22.93 -4.80
N ARG A 190 -37.23 -21.72 -4.47
CA ARG A 190 -38.32 -21.47 -3.50
C ARG A 190 -39.69 -21.38 -4.17
N GLU A 191 -39.73 -21.19 -5.49
CA GLU A 191 -40.95 -21.10 -6.29
C GLU A 191 -41.40 -22.47 -6.83
N LEU A 192 -40.56 -23.51 -6.68
CA LEU A 192 -40.85 -24.91 -6.99
C LEU A 192 -41.24 -25.67 -5.71
#